data_AF-A0A3M1PF01-F1
#
_entry.id   AF-A0A3M1PF01-F1
#
_cell.length_a   1.000
_cell.length_b   1.000
_cell.length_c   1.000
_cell.angle_alpha   90.00
_cell.angle_beta   90.00
_cell.angle_gamma   90.00
#
_symmetry.space_group_name_H-M   'P 1'
#
loop_
_entity.id
_entity.type
_entity.pdbx_description
1 polymer ?
#
loop_
_entity_poly.entity_id
_entity_poly.type
_entity_poly.pdbx_seq_one_letter_code
_entity_poly.pdbx_strand_id
1 'polypeptide(L)'
;MLRQDSPNRIAPDRNGTSANANLHGEASRVGGVDIQRELAKLEEMILEGSRLPILNRTLINEDQVLDQLEMVQMNLHPAFEEAKKLLQHKEEILLEAEQYAQEIIETAERRAAQILDEMGLVRQAELEMKQIRQRVQQECEVAHEQAMVEIERMRRQTQQEIEEMRRRAIAECEEIQEGADTYADRILQDLEQQFSDMLRVVRNGRGQLQPEAPVRNAARGGDRLKK
;
A
#
# COMPACT_ATOMS: atom_id res chain seq x y z
N MET A 1 16.53 5.18 -17.39
CA MET A 1 16.69 6.64 -17.62
C MET A 1 15.86 7.34 -16.55
N LEU A 2 16.43 7.67 -15.39
CA LEU A 2 17.00 8.98 -15.03
C LEU A 2 16.18 10.20 -15.51
N ARG A 3 15.56 10.88 -14.53
CA ARG A 3 15.44 12.35 -14.26
C ARG A 3 14.06 12.61 -13.63
N GLN A 4 13.98 12.83 -12.32
CA GLN A 4 14.15 14.13 -11.63
C GLN A 4 13.36 15.25 -12.30
N ASP A 5 12.25 15.67 -11.66
CA ASP A 5 11.96 17.08 -11.43
C ASP A 5 11.09 17.24 -10.18
N SER A 6 11.42 18.27 -9.40
CA SER A 6 11.06 18.50 -7.99
C SER A 6 9.67 19.15 -7.82
N PRO A 7 9.16 19.23 -6.58
CA PRO A 7 9.15 20.55 -5.97
C PRO A 7 9.54 20.50 -4.48
N ASN A 8 10.70 21.06 -4.15
CA ASN A 8 11.04 21.35 -2.77
C ASN A 8 11.48 22.81 -2.68
N ARG A 9 10.61 23.67 -2.12
CA ARG A 9 10.98 24.96 -1.52
C ARG A 9 9.84 25.41 -0.60
N ILE A 10 9.81 24.84 0.60
CA ILE A 10 9.28 25.53 1.78
C ILE A 10 10.47 25.65 2.72
N ALA A 11 11.07 26.84 2.74
CA ALA A 11 12.08 27.19 3.69
C ALA A 11 11.41 27.50 5.04
N PRO A 12 11.82 26.90 6.16
CA PRO A 12 11.60 27.49 7.45
C PRO A 12 12.77 28.44 7.76
N ASP A 13 12.38 29.68 7.99
CA ASP A 13 13.18 30.77 8.54
C ASP A 13 14.08 30.28 9.69
N ARG A 14 15.39 30.43 9.52
CA ARG A 14 16.39 30.28 10.57
C ARG A 14 17.24 31.54 10.61
N ASN A 15 16.60 32.67 10.89
CA ASN A 15 17.26 33.76 11.59
C ASN A 15 17.52 33.33 13.05
N GLY A 16 18.58 32.52 13.20
CA GLY A 16 19.27 32.32 14.47
C GLY A 16 19.97 33.63 14.82
N THR A 17 19.24 34.53 15.44
CA THR A 17 19.75 35.69 16.17
C THR A 17 20.69 35.18 17.26
N SER A 18 21.96 35.00 16.92
CA SER A 18 23.04 34.89 17.90
C SER A 18 23.35 36.30 18.41
N ALA A 19 22.41 36.85 19.18
CA ALA A 19 22.66 38.03 20.01
C ALA A 19 23.13 37.56 21.39
N ASN A 20 24.25 38.14 21.81
CA ASN A 20 24.73 38.25 23.19
C ASN A 20 25.20 36.98 23.91
N ALA A 21 26.49 36.71 23.75
CA ALA A 21 27.31 36.23 24.86
C ALA A 21 28.44 37.25 25.11
N ASN A 22 28.06 38.42 25.62
CA ASN A 22 28.97 39.33 26.31
C ASN A 22 28.19 39.99 27.47
N LEU A 23 27.89 39.18 28.48
CA LEU A 23 27.45 39.64 29.80
C LEU A 23 28.51 39.19 30.80
N HIS A 24 29.70 39.76 30.68
CA HIS A 24 30.71 39.70 31.72
C HIS A 24 30.95 41.12 32.23
N GLY A 25 30.36 41.37 33.40
CA GLY A 25 31.07 42.06 34.48
C GLY A 25 31.14 43.58 34.41
N GLU A 26 30.00 44.28 34.35
CA GLU A 26 30.00 45.74 34.62
C GLU A 26 29.04 46.21 35.72
N ALA A 27 28.34 45.32 36.42
CA ALA A 27 27.43 45.72 37.49
C ALA A 27 28.10 45.97 38.87
N SER A 28 29.42 45.77 39.01
CA SER A 28 30.08 45.84 40.33
C SER A 28 30.79 47.17 40.65
N ARG A 29 30.67 48.20 39.80
CA ARG A 29 31.53 49.40 39.93
C ARG A 29 30.92 50.61 40.66
N VAL A 30 29.61 50.65 40.91
CA VAL A 30 28.96 51.90 41.37
C VAL A 30 28.81 52.01 42.90
N GLY A 31 28.69 50.89 43.64
CA GLY A 31 28.53 50.96 45.11
C GLY A 31 29.80 50.62 45.91
N GLY A 32 30.57 49.63 45.46
CA GLY A 32 31.69 49.08 46.25
C GLY A 32 32.91 50.00 46.33
N VAL A 33 33.19 50.75 45.26
CA VAL A 33 34.37 51.63 45.18
C VAL A 33 34.18 52.90 46.01
N ASP A 34 32.95 53.44 46.03
CA ASP A 34 32.64 54.67 46.74
C ASP A 34 32.55 54.45 48.26
N ILE A 35 31.93 53.35 48.71
CA ILE A 35 31.90 53.00 50.15
C ILE A 35 33.30 52.69 50.69
N GLN A 36 34.13 51.95 49.93
CA GLN A 36 35.51 51.67 50.32
C GLN A 36 36.34 52.96 50.44
N ARG A 37 36.10 53.93 49.56
CA ARG A 37 36.76 55.23 49.59
C ARG A 37 36.32 56.07 50.79
N GLU A 38 35.03 56.11 51.10
CA GLU A 38 34.53 56.86 52.26
C GLU A 38 34.94 56.21 53.60
N LEU A 39 35.04 54.88 53.67
CA LEU A 39 35.62 54.17 54.82
C LEU A 39 37.13 54.40 54.97
N ALA A 40 37.88 54.46 53.87
CA ALA A 40 39.31 54.75 53.90
C ALA A 40 39.60 56.18 54.41
N LYS A 41 38.77 57.17 54.03
CA LYS A 41 38.86 58.54 54.59
C LYS A 41 38.53 58.57 56.07
N LEU A 42 37.55 57.78 56.52
CA LEU A 42 37.23 57.65 57.94
C LEU A 42 38.40 57.04 58.72
N GLU A 43 39.06 56.02 58.16
CA GLU A 43 40.27 55.42 58.71
C GLU A 43 41.44 56.42 58.79
N GLU A 44 41.64 57.23 57.74
CA GLU A 44 42.63 58.31 57.70
C GLU A 44 42.38 59.36 58.78
N MET A 45 41.14 59.82 58.96
CA MET A 45 40.77 60.78 60.02
C MET A 45 41.00 60.22 61.44
N ILE A 46 40.79 58.92 61.64
CA ILE A 46 41.08 58.24 62.92
C ILE A 46 42.60 58.09 63.14
N LEU A 47 43.38 57.91 62.07
CA LEU A 47 44.84 57.77 62.13
C LEU A 47 45.58 59.10 62.30
N GLU A 48 45.10 60.18 61.66
CA GLU A 48 45.68 61.53 61.72
C GLU A 48 45.28 62.34 62.96
N GLY A 49 44.23 61.91 63.66
CA GLY A 49 43.79 62.54 64.91
C GLY A 49 44.90 62.58 65.97
N SER A 50 44.91 63.63 66.80
CA SER A 50 45.95 63.81 67.82
C SER A 50 45.87 62.72 68.88
N ARG A 51 46.84 61.81 68.90
CA ARG A 51 46.95 60.75 69.91
C ARG A 51 47.39 61.34 71.24
N LEU A 52 46.60 61.12 72.29
CA LEU A 52 46.96 61.56 73.63
C LEU A 52 48.05 60.63 74.20
N PRO A 53 49.25 61.12 74.58
CA PRO A 53 50.39 60.26 74.91
C PRO A 53 50.28 59.47 76.23
N ILE A 54 49.29 59.77 77.08
CA ILE A 54 49.08 59.10 78.38
C ILE A 54 47.80 58.23 78.37
N LEU A 55 46.86 58.52 77.48
CA LEU A 55 45.57 57.85 77.38
C LEU A 55 45.48 57.28 75.97
N ASN A 56 45.27 55.98 75.79
CA ASN A 56 45.13 55.33 74.47
C ASN A 56 43.83 55.75 73.74
N ARG A 57 43.63 57.06 73.58
CA ARG A 57 42.49 57.71 72.97
C ARG A 57 43.01 58.72 71.96
N THR A 58 42.39 58.73 70.80
CA THR A 58 42.64 59.72 69.75
C THR A 58 41.60 60.81 69.89
N LEU A 59 42.05 62.08 69.91
CA LEU A 59 41.17 63.24 69.82
C LEU A 59 40.78 63.40 68.35
N ILE A 60 39.49 63.22 68.07
CA ILE A 60 38.92 63.28 66.73
C ILE A 60 37.80 64.31 66.75
N ASN A 61 37.65 65.04 65.64
CA ASN A 61 36.54 65.96 65.45
C ASN A 61 35.24 65.15 65.28
N GLU A 62 34.35 65.28 66.25
CA GLU A 62 33.06 64.58 66.28
C GLU A 62 32.22 64.91 65.04
N ASP A 63 32.15 66.19 64.65
CA ASP A 63 31.35 66.65 63.50
C ASP A 63 31.85 66.03 62.19
N GLN A 64 33.18 66.02 61.97
CA GLN A 64 33.75 65.47 60.73
C GLN A 64 33.59 63.94 60.62
N VAL A 65 33.65 63.22 61.74
CA VAL A 65 33.43 61.76 61.75
C VAL A 65 31.95 61.42 61.56
N LEU A 66 31.05 62.21 62.15
CA LEU A 66 29.62 62.04 61.98
C LEU A 66 29.19 62.30 60.53
N ASP A 67 29.67 63.38 59.92
CA ASP A 67 29.41 63.70 58.50
C ASP A 67 29.91 62.57 57.58
N GLN A 68 31.08 62.02 57.89
CA GLN A 68 31.66 60.93 57.11
C GLN A 68 30.91 59.61 57.29
N LEU A 69 30.44 59.32 58.51
CA LEU A 69 29.59 58.17 58.80
C LEU A 69 28.23 58.30 58.08
N GLU A 70 27.69 59.51 58.00
CA GLU A 70 26.46 59.81 57.26
C GLU A 70 26.66 59.61 55.75
N MET A 71 27.81 60.01 55.18
CA MET A 71 28.15 59.69 53.78
C MET A 71 28.28 58.18 53.52
N VAL A 72 28.90 57.43 54.44
CA VAL A 72 28.96 55.96 54.34
C VAL A 72 27.54 55.38 54.38
N GLN A 73 26.69 55.83 55.30
CA GLN A 73 25.31 55.37 55.44
C GLN A 73 24.46 55.69 54.20
N MET A 74 24.64 56.89 53.63
CA MET A 74 23.92 57.35 52.44
C MET A 74 24.26 56.53 51.20
N ASN A 75 25.48 56.00 51.09
CA ASN A 75 25.92 55.15 49.98
C ASN A 75 25.70 53.65 50.21
N LEU A 76 25.77 53.20 51.47
CA LEU A 76 25.63 51.78 51.85
C LEU A 76 24.18 51.30 51.79
N HIS A 77 23.22 52.12 52.21
CA HIS A 77 21.80 51.77 52.16
C HIS A 77 21.28 51.47 50.74
N PRO A 78 21.45 52.35 49.73
CA PRO A 78 20.99 52.06 48.37
C PRO A 78 21.71 50.86 47.74
N ALA A 79 23.00 50.63 48.06
CA ALA A 79 23.73 49.46 47.57
C ALA A 79 23.16 48.13 48.10
N PHE A 80 22.72 48.07 49.37
CA PHE A 80 22.07 46.89 49.92
C PHE A 80 20.66 46.66 49.32
N GLU A 81 19.89 47.73 49.10
CA GLU A 81 18.60 47.64 48.43
C GLU A 81 18.72 47.15 46.98
N GLU A 82 19.75 47.60 46.27
CA GLU A 82 20.05 47.13 44.92
C GLU A 82 20.50 45.65 44.91
N ALA A 83 21.37 45.25 45.85
CA ALA A 83 21.77 43.85 46.00
C ALA A 83 20.58 42.93 46.33
N LYS A 84 19.65 43.39 47.17
CA LYS A 84 18.42 42.66 47.49
C LYS A 84 17.52 42.49 46.28
N LYS A 85 17.33 43.55 45.47
CA LYS A 85 16.59 43.49 44.21
C LYS A 85 17.23 42.52 43.22
N LEU A 86 18.55 42.52 43.13
CA LEU A 86 19.29 41.60 42.27
C LEU A 86 19.10 40.14 42.70
N LEU A 87 19.15 39.86 44.01
CA LEU A 87 18.89 38.53 44.54
C LEU A 87 17.47 38.07 44.24
N GLN A 88 16.46 38.92 44.49
CA GLN A 88 15.07 38.62 44.18
C GLN A 88 14.87 38.34 42.69
N HIS A 89 15.46 39.17 41.83
CA HIS A 89 15.36 38.98 40.38
C HIS A 89 16.07 37.70 39.91
N LYS A 90 17.21 37.34 40.52
CA LYS A 90 17.88 36.07 40.24
C LYS A 90 17.02 34.88 40.66
N GLU A 91 16.39 34.93 41.84
CA GLU A 91 15.48 33.88 42.29
C GLU A 91 14.28 33.72 41.35
N GLU A 92 13.73 34.83 40.86
CA GLU A 92 12.65 34.85 39.86
C GLU A 92 13.07 34.19 38.54
N ILE A 93 14.24 34.57 38.00
CA ILE A 93 14.79 33.97 36.78
C ILE A 93 15.04 32.46 36.95
N LEU A 94 15.58 32.04 38.11
CA LEU A 94 15.81 30.63 38.39
C LEU A 94 14.50 29.84 38.42
N LEU A 95 13.48 30.38 39.08
CA LEU A 95 12.16 29.75 39.14
C LEU A 95 11.53 29.63 37.74
N GLU A 96 11.60 30.69 36.93
CA GLU A 96 11.09 30.68 35.55
C GLU A 96 11.86 29.66 34.70
N ALA A 97 13.19 29.63 34.81
CA ALA A 97 14.03 28.68 34.07
C ALA A 97 13.74 27.23 34.48
N GLU A 98 13.52 26.96 35.77
CA GLU A 98 13.13 25.64 36.27
C GLU A 98 11.74 25.22 35.74
N GLN A 99 10.76 26.12 35.77
CA GLN A 99 9.43 25.86 35.21
C GLN A 99 9.49 25.58 33.72
N TYR A 100 10.24 26.39 32.97
CA TYR A 100 10.41 26.21 31.54
C TYR A 100 11.12 24.89 31.20
N ALA A 101 12.16 24.54 31.94
CA ALA A 101 12.84 23.25 31.78
C ALA A 101 11.87 22.09 32.04
N GLN A 102 11.05 22.19 33.08
CA GLN A 102 10.05 21.18 33.41
C GLN A 102 9.00 21.03 32.30
N GLU A 103 8.51 22.15 31.75
CA GLU A 103 7.56 22.15 30.63
C GLU A 103 8.16 21.50 29.38
N ILE A 104 9.42 21.78 29.07
CA ILE A 104 10.12 21.15 27.95
C ILE A 104 10.18 19.64 28.13
N ILE A 105 10.58 19.16 29.32
CA ILE A 105 10.70 17.74 29.62
C ILE A 105 9.33 17.07 29.48
N GLU A 106 8.29 17.62 30.11
CA GLU A 106 6.95 17.06 30.05
C GLU A 106 6.42 17.00 28.61
N THR A 107 6.66 18.05 27.83
CA THR A 107 6.24 18.09 26.42
C THR A 107 7.01 17.07 25.58
N ALA A 108 8.31 16.90 25.83
CA ALA A 108 9.13 15.92 25.14
C ALA A 108 8.69 14.48 25.46
N GLU A 109 8.43 14.18 26.74
CA GLU A 109 7.91 12.89 27.18
C GLU A 109 6.53 12.58 26.57
N ARG A 110 5.63 13.56 26.56
CA ARG A 110 4.30 13.41 25.96
C ARG A 110 4.38 13.11 24.47
N ARG A 111 5.26 13.80 23.74
CA ARG A 111 5.51 13.53 22.30
C ARG A 111 6.13 12.15 22.08
N ALA A 112 7.09 11.76 22.93
CA ALA A 112 7.70 10.43 22.83
C ALA A 112 6.66 9.32 23.04
N ALA A 113 5.77 9.48 24.02
CA ALA A 113 4.67 8.55 24.25
C ALA A 113 3.71 8.46 23.04
N GLN A 114 3.36 9.59 22.42
CA GLN A 114 2.54 9.61 21.21
C GLN A 114 3.20 8.87 20.04
N ILE A 115 4.49 9.12 19.78
CA ILE A 115 5.23 8.45 18.70
C ILE A 115 5.29 6.93 18.93
N LEU A 116 5.50 6.49 20.18
CA LEU A 116 5.52 5.06 20.50
C LEU A 116 4.15 4.40 20.28
N ASP A 117 3.06 5.08 20.63
CA ASP A 117 1.70 4.61 20.38
C ASP A 117 1.41 4.49 18.88
N GLU A 118 1.77 5.52 18.10
CA GLU A 118 1.69 5.50 16.63
C GLU A 118 2.50 4.34 16.03
N MET A 119 3.72 4.10 16.52
CA MET A 119 4.55 2.96 16.09
C MET A 119 3.90 1.62 16.44
N GLY A 120 3.26 1.52 17.60
CA GLY A 120 2.49 0.35 18.01
C GLY A 120 1.35 0.06 17.04
N LEU A 121 0.58 1.10 16.69
CA LEU A 121 -0.53 1.01 15.75
C LEU A 121 -0.07 0.63 14.34
N VAL A 122 1.00 1.25 13.84
CA VAL A 122 1.59 0.91 12.53
C VAL A 122 2.05 -0.55 12.52
N ARG A 123 2.75 -1.01 13.57
CA ARG A 123 3.23 -2.39 13.66
C ARG A 123 2.08 -3.40 13.71
N GLN A 124 1.00 -3.08 14.43
CA GLN A 124 -0.20 -3.90 14.45
C GLN A 124 -0.85 -3.95 13.06
N ALA A 125 -1.04 -2.81 12.42
CA ALA A 125 -1.60 -2.73 11.07
C ALA A 125 -0.76 -3.53 10.06
N GLU A 126 0.57 -3.49 10.14
CA GLU A 126 1.45 -4.30 9.30
C GLU A 126 1.26 -5.81 9.52
N LEU A 127 1.07 -6.25 10.77
CA LEU A 127 0.81 -7.66 11.08
C LEU A 127 -0.54 -8.10 10.51
N GLU A 128 -1.59 -7.30 10.67
CA GLU A 128 -2.91 -7.56 10.11
C GLU A 128 -2.88 -7.59 8.58
N MET A 129 -2.21 -6.63 7.94
CA MET A 129 -2.02 -6.61 6.49
C MET A 129 -1.30 -7.87 5.98
N LYS A 130 -0.27 -8.34 6.69
CA LYS A 130 0.43 -9.58 6.34
C LYS A 130 -0.51 -10.79 6.42
N GLN A 131 -1.34 -10.86 7.46
CA GLN A 131 -2.33 -11.94 7.61
C GLN A 131 -3.40 -11.89 6.50
N ILE A 132 -3.93 -10.71 6.20
CA ILE A 132 -4.91 -10.52 5.12
C ILE A 132 -4.29 -10.94 3.78
N ARG A 133 -3.06 -10.50 3.49
CA ARG A 133 -2.37 -10.88 2.26
C ARG A 133 -2.18 -12.39 2.15
N GLN A 134 -1.78 -13.05 3.24
CA GLN A 134 -1.64 -14.51 3.26
C GLN A 134 -2.98 -15.22 3.03
N ARG A 135 -4.06 -14.77 3.68
CA ARG A 135 -5.40 -15.33 3.45
C ARG A 135 -5.85 -15.17 2.01
N VAL A 136 -5.76 -13.96 1.47
CA VAL A 136 -6.14 -13.68 0.07
C VAL A 136 -5.33 -14.53 -0.89
N GLN A 137 -4.03 -14.69 -0.66
CA GLN A 137 -3.18 -15.55 -1.48
C GLN A 137 -3.64 -17.01 -1.45
N GLN A 138 -3.90 -17.55 -0.26
CA GLN A 138 -4.40 -18.92 -0.10
C GLN A 138 -5.78 -19.11 -0.73
N GLU A 139 -6.69 -18.16 -0.55
CA GLU A 139 -8.03 -18.19 -1.14
C GLU A 139 -7.95 -18.14 -2.67
N CYS A 140 -7.09 -17.29 -3.24
CA CYS A 140 -6.85 -17.24 -4.68
C CYS A 140 -6.26 -18.55 -5.21
N GLU A 141 -5.32 -19.16 -4.50
CA GLU A 141 -4.74 -20.46 -4.87
C GLU A 141 -5.81 -21.56 -4.89
N VAL A 142 -6.64 -21.63 -3.85
CA VAL A 142 -7.75 -22.61 -3.76
C VAL A 142 -8.78 -22.36 -4.87
N ALA A 143 -9.20 -21.12 -5.08
CA ALA A 143 -10.16 -20.78 -6.13
C ALA A 143 -9.61 -21.09 -7.53
N HIS A 144 -8.32 -20.85 -7.75
CA HIS A 144 -7.65 -21.19 -8.99
C HIS A 144 -7.61 -22.71 -9.21
N GLU A 145 -7.24 -23.48 -8.19
CA GLU A 145 -7.23 -24.95 -8.28
C GLU A 145 -8.63 -25.52 -8.56
N GLN A 146 -9.65 -25.01 -7.86
CA GLN A 146 -11.05 -25.37 -8.11
C GLN A 146 -11.48 -25.08 -9.55
N ALA A 147 -11.18 -23.88 -10.06
CA ALA A 147 -11.50 -23.50 -11.43
C ALA A 147 -10.81 -24.41 -12.46
N MET A 148 -9.55 -24.79 -12.23
CA MET A 148 -8.84 -25.71 -13.14
C MET A 148 -9.49 -27.10 -13.16
N VAL A 149 -9.87 -27.63 -11.99
CA VAL A 149 -10.57 -28.91 -11.89
C VAL A 149 -11.93 -28.86 -12.60
N GLU A 150 -12.68 -27.77 -12.45
CA GLU A 150 -13.97 -27.59 -13.15
C GLU A 150 -13.80 -27.48 -14.67
N ILE A 151 -12.80 -26.71 -15.14
CA ILE A 151 -12.49 -26.60 -16.57
C ILE A 151 -12.12 -27.96 -17.15
N GLU A 152 -11.26 -28.73 -16.47
CA GLU A 152 -10.90 -30.07 -16.92
C GLU A 152 -12.09 -31.01 -16.96
N ARG A 153 -12.96 -30.95 -15.95
CA ARG A 153 -14.19 -31.74 -15.89
C ARG A 153 -15.11 -31.41 -17.06
N MET A 154 -15.40 -30.12 -17.29
CA MET A 154 -16.24 -29.68 -18.40
C MET A 154 -15.63 -30.11 -19.74
N ARG A 155 -14.31 -29.94 -19.93
CA ARG A 155 -13.63 -30.35 -21.16
C ARG A 155 -13.80 -31.85 -21.43
N ARG A 156 -13.66 -32.69 -20.39
CA ARG A 156 -13.87 -34.15 -20.52
C ARG A 156 -15.30 -34.49 -20.88
N GLN A 157 -16.28 -33.83 -20.25
CA GLN A 157 -17.70 -34.04 -20.54
C GLN A 157 -18.03 -33.66 -21.99
N THR A 158 -17.64 -32.45 -22.42
CA THR A 158 -17.86 -32.00 -23.79
C THR A 158 -17.18 -32.92 -24.81
N GLN A 159 -15.98 -33.41 -24.51
CA GLN A 159 -15.28 -34.37 -25.39
C GLN A 159 -16.08 -35.68 -25.52
N GLN A 160 -16.60 -36.21 -24.41
CA GLN A 160 -17.44 -37.42 -24.43
C GLN A 160 -18.73 -37.19 -25.21
N GLU A 161 -19.41 -36.07 -25.00
CA GLU A 161 -20.64 -35.71 -25.72
C GLU A 161 -20.40 -35.58 -27.23
N ILE A 162 -19.29 -34.96 -27.64
CA ILE A 162 -18.90 -34.85 -29.05
C ILE A 162 -18.64 -36.25 -29.63
N GLU A 163 -17.95 -37.12 -28.91
CA GLU A 163 -17.70 -38.49 -29.36
C GLU A 163 -18.99 -39.31 -29.50
N GLU A 164 -19.91 -39.18 -28.55
CA GLU A 164 -21.22 -39.82 -28.64
C GLU A 164 -22.05 -39.28 -29.80
N MET A 165 -22.11 -37.96 -29.97
CA MET A 165 -22.82 -37.32 -31.07
C MET A 165 -22.26 -37.80 -32.41
N ARG A 166 -20.93 -37.87 -32.53
CA ARG A 166 -20.26 -38.39 -33.73
C ARG A 166 -20.62 -39.85 -33.99
N ARG A 167 -20.61 -40.71 -32.96
CA ARG A 167 -21.00 -42.12 -33.11
C ARG A 167 -22.45 -42.26 -33.57
N ARG A 168 -23.37 -41.49 -32.97
CA ARG A 168 -24.78 -41.49 -33.37
C ARG A 168 -24.96 -41.04 -34.81
N ALA A 169 -24.31 -39.95 -35.22
CA ALA A 169 -24.37 -39.45 -36.59
C ALA A 169 -23.83 -40.48 -37.60
N ILE A 170 -22.74 -41.19 -37.28
CA ILE A 170 -22.21 -42.26 -38.14
C ILE A 170 -23.23 -43.41 -38.26
N ALA A 171 -23.78 -43.87 -37.13
CA ALA A 171 -24.78 -44.95 -37.14
C ALA A 171 -26.04 -44.56 -37.93
N GLU A 172 -26.54 -43.33 -37.77
CA GLU A 172 -27.67 -42.81 -38.54
C GLU A 172 -27.36 -42.75 -40.04
N CYS A 173 -26.14 -42.34 -40.43
CA CYS A 173 -25.72 -42.37 -41.83
C CYS A 173 -25.67 -43.80 -42.39
N GLU A 174 -25.17 -44.77 -41.63
CA GLU A 174 -25.12 -46.18 -42.02
C GLU A 174 -26.54 -46.75 -42.20
N GLU A 175 -27.46 -46.47 -41.26
CA GLU A 175 -28.86 -46.87 -41.37
C GLU A 175 -29.56 -46.27 -42.59
N ILE A 176 -29.33 -44.98 -42.87
CA ILE A 176 -29.90 -44.30 -44.05
C ILE A 176 -29.35 -44.92 -45.35
N GLN A 177 -28.05 -45.23 -45.40
CA GLN A 177 -27.43 -45.87 -46.56
C GLN A 177 -28.01 -47.26 -46.81
N GLU A 178 -28.07 -48.11 -45.77
CA GLU A 178 -28.65 -49.46 -45.89
C GLU A 178 -30.13 -49.41 -46.30
N GLY A 179 -30.90 -48.47 -45.73
CA GLY A 179 -32.30 -48.26 -46.12
C GLY A 179 -32.46 -47.80 -47.56
N ALA A 180 -31.58 -46.92 -48.05
CA ALA A 180 -31.58 -46.44 -49.42
C ALA A 180 -31.19 -47.54 -50.41
N ASP A 181 -30.18 -48.35 -50.09
CA ASP A 181 -29.75 -49.49 -50.91
C ASP A 181 -30.86 -50.54 -51.00
N THR A 182 -31.47 -50.88 -49.87
CA THR A 182 -32.62 -51.81 -49.82
C THR A 182 -33.80 -51.29 -50.65
N TYR A 183 -34.07 -49.98 -50.58
CA TYR A 183 -35.11 -49.36 -51.40
C TYR A 183 -34.77 -49.40 -52.89
N ALA A 184 -33.52 -49.10 -53.27
CA ALA A 184 -33.06 -49.15 -54.65
C ALA A 184 -33.20 -50.57 -55.23
N ASP A 185 -32.76 -51.59 -54.49
CA ASP A 185 -32.91 -53.00 -54.90
C ASP A 185 -34.38 -53.38 -55.12
N ARG A 186 -35.27 -52.96 -54.22
CA ARG A 186 -36.71 -53.20 -54.37
C ARG A 186 -37.28 -52.57 -55.64
N ILE A 187 -36.97 -51.30 -55.89
CA ILE A 187 -37.45 -50.60 -57.09
C ILE A 187 -36.88 -51.24 -58.36
N LEU A 188 -35.61 -51.63 -58.36
CA LEU A 188 -34.99 -52.32 -59.50
C LEU A 188 -35.64 -53.69 -59.75
N GLN A 189 -35.93 -54.45 -58.70
CA GLN A 189 -36.64 -55.72 -58.80
C GLN A 189 -38.06 -55.56 -59.36
N ASP A 190 -38.79 -54.53 -58.91
CA ASP A 190 -40.14 -54.22 -59.41
C ASP A 190 -40.09 -53.85 -60.91
N LEU A 191 -39.11 -53.05 -61.33
CA LEU A 191 -38.89 -52.69 -62.74
C LEU A 191 -38.52 -53.91 -63.59
N GLU A 192 -37.65 -54.79 -63.09
CA GLU A 192 -37.29 -56.04 -63.77
C GLU A 192 -38.54 -56.91 -64.02
N GLN A 193 -39.39 -57.07 -63.01
CA GLN A 193 -40.62 -57.84 -63.13
C GLN A 193 -41.56 -57.22 -64.18
N GLN A 194 -41.77 -55.90 -64.16
CA GLN A 194 -42.58 -55.19 -65.14
C GLN A 194 -42.04 -55.35 -66.58
N PHE A 195 -40.73 -55.23 -66.77
CA PHE A 195 -40.11 -55.45 -68.07
C PHE A 195 -40.27 -56.90 -68.55
N SER A 196 -40.14 -57.87 -67.64
CA SER A 196 -40.34 -59.30 -67.95
C SER A 196 -41.77 -59.58 -68.41
N ASP A 197 -42.75 -59.01 -67.73
CA ASP A 197 -44.17 -59.13 -68.10
C ASP A 197 -44.46 -58.48 -69.46
N MET A 198 -43.93 -57.28 -69.70
CA MET A 198 -44.07 -56.60 -70.99
C MET A 198 -43.41 -57.40 -72.12
N LEU A 199 -42.21 -57.95 -71.91
CA LEU A 199 -41.54 -58.81 -72.89
C LEU A 199 -42.34 -60.09 -73.17
N ARG A 200 -42.98 -60.68 -72.16
CA ARG A 200 -43.87 -61.83 -72.33
C ARG A 200 -45.05 -61.49 -73.23
N VAL A 201 -45.69 -60.34 -73.02
CA VAL A 201 -46.78 -59.84 -73.87
C VAL A 201 -46.29 -59.62 -75.30
N VAL A 202 -45.13 -58.99 -75.50
CA VAL A 202 -44.56 -58.76 -76.84
C VAL A 202 -44.21 -60.07 -77.55
N ARG A 203 -43.61 -61.05 -76.84
CA ARG A 203 -43.33 -62.38 -77.41
C ARG A 203 -44.61 -63.08 -77.85
N ASN A 204 -45.66 -63.04 -77.02
CA ASN A 204 -46.95 -63.62 -77.35
C ASN A 204 -47.58 -62.93 -78.57
N GLY A 205 -47.57 -61.59 -78.63
CA GLY A 205 -48.07 -60.82 -79.78
C GLY A 205 -47.28 -61.07 -81.07
N ARG A 206 -45.95 -61.18 -80.99
CA ARG A 206 -45.11 -61.58 -82.13
C ARG A 206 -45.39 -63.01 -82.61
N GLY A 207 -45.66 -63.94 -81.71
CA GLY A 207 -46.07 -65.31 -82.05
C GLY A 207 -47.39 -65.35 -82.83
N GLN A 208 -48.33 -64.46 -82.53
CA GLN A 208 -49.60 -64.34 -83.25
C GLN A 208 -49.45 -63.71 -84.65
N LEU A 209 -48.38 -62.96 -84.89
CA LEU A 209 -48.08 -62.33 -86.18
C LEU A 209 -47.15 -63.18 -87.08
N GLN A 210 -46.61 -64.28 -86.58
CA GLN A 210 -46.00 -65.30 -87.45
C GLN A 210 -47.15 -66.05 -88.14
N PRO A 211 -47.31 -65.95 -89.46
CA PRO A 211 -48.33 -66.70 -90.15
C PRO A 211 -48.03 -68.19 -89.99
N GLU A 212 -49.06 -69.00 -89.75
CA GLU A 212 -48.97 -70.45 -89.92
C GLU A 212 -48.31 -70.74 -91.28
N ALA A 213 -47.07 -71.24 -91.26
CA ALA A 213 -46.48 -71.86 -92.42
C ALA A 213 -47.31 -73.12 -92.76
N PRO A 214 -47.57 -73.39 -94.04
CA PRO A 214 -48.61 -74.33 -94.47
C PRO A 214 -48.23 -75.76 -94.06
N VAL A 215 -49.19 -76.48 -93.47
CA VAL A 215 -49.10 -77.91 -93.24
C VAL A 215 -49.01 -78.62 -94.59
N ARG A 216 -47.78 -78.97 -94.98
CA ARG A 216 -47.49 -79.83 -96.13
C ARG A 216 -47.84 -81.27 -95.74
N ASN A 217 -49.07 -81.69 -96.05
CA ASN A 217 -49.45 -83.10 -96.01
C ASN A 217 -48.61 -83.89 -97.03
N ALA A 218 -47.59 -84.59 -96.54
CA ALA A 218 -46.84 -85.59 -97.27
C ALA A 218 -46.70 -86.85 -96.41
N ALA A 219 -47.76 -87.65 -96.37
CA ALA A 219 -47.70 -89.04 -95.94
C ALA A 219 -48.71 -89.87 -96.72
N ARG A 220 -48.28 -90.39 -97.88
CA ARG A 220 -48.25 -91.83 -98.17
C ARG A 220 -47.72 -92.07 -99.58
N GLY A 221 -46.50 -92.60 -99.64
CA GLY A 221 -45.90 -93.12 -100.86
C GLY A 221 -46.79 -94.20 -101.47
N GLY A 222 -46.83 -94.18 -102.80
CA GLY A 222 -47.73 -94.98 -103.62
C GLY A 222 -47.60 -96.48 -103.39
N ASP A 223 -48.77 -97.12 -103.35
CA ASP A 223 -48.90 -98.48 -103.84
C ASP A 223 -48.90 -98.44 -105.38
N ARG A 224 -47.90 -99.13 -105.93
CA ARG A 224 -47.87 -99.87 -107.20
C ARG A 224 -47.25 -99.27 -108.49
N LEU A 225 -46.30 -100.09 -108.98
CA LEU A 225 -45.81 -100.37 -110.35
C LEU A 225 -44.53 -99.63 -110.77
N LYS A 226 -43.33 -100.22 -110.57
CA LYS A 226 -42.62 -101.35 -111.26
C LYS A 226 -41.96 -100.98 -112.59
N LYS A 227 -40.67 -101.34 -112.63
CA LYS A 227 -39.72 -101.50 -113.77
C LYS A 227 -39.04 -100.25 -114.30
#